data_AF-A0A5K1CU18-F1
#
_entry.id   AF-A0A5K1CU18-F1
#
_cell.length_a   1.000
_cell.length_b   1.000
_cell.length_c   1.000
_cell.angle_alpha   90.00
_cell.angle_beta   90.00
_cell.angle_gamma   90.00
#
_symmetry.space_group_name_H-M   'P 1'
#
loop_
_entity.id
_entity.type
_entity.pdbx_description
1 polymer ?
#
loop_
_entity_poly.entity_id
_entity_poly.type
_entity_poly.pdbx_seq_one_letter_code
_entity_poly.pdbx_strand_id
1 'polypeptide(L)' 'YFLNDIGSGSHVHLSLQQNEENVFMAPNGTTTKYGMTQIGENFMAGIFVHLPSIMAFTAPLPNRYEPHFEIALFLPMS' A
#
# COMPACT_ATOMS: atom_id res chain seq x y z
N TYR A 1 16.61 16.02 -23.25
CA TYR A 1 15.59 16.23 -22.21
C TYR A 1 14.32 15.53 -22.65
N PHE A 2 14.08 14.31 -22.14
CA PHE A 2 12.85 13.56 -22.38
C PHE A 2 11.89 13.88 -21.22
N LEU A 3 10.98 14.83 -21.43
CA LEU A 3 9.92 15.21 -20.48
C LEU A 3 8.67 14.32 -20.61
N ASN A 4 8.75 13.25 -21.43
CA ASN A 4 7.63 12.37 -21.78
C ASN A 4 7.87 10.89 -21.42
N ASP A 5 8.85 10.59 -20.57
CA ASP A 5 8.99 9.22 -20.08
C ASP A 5 7.99 8.97 -18.95
N ILE A 6 7.23 7.89 -19.08
CA ILE A 6 6.26 7.41 -18.09
C ILE A 6 7.00 7.26 -16.76
N GLY A 7 6.53 7.97 -15.73
CA GLY A 7 7.05 7.80 -14.37
C GLY A 7 6.91 6.34 -13.94
N SER A 8 8.03 5.66 -13.70
CA SER A 8 8.01 4.27 -13.22
C SER A 8 7.83 4.25 -11.70
N GLY A 9 6.59 3.99 -11.25
CA GLY A 9 6.26 3.69 -9.86
C GLY A 9 6.66 2.25 -9.47
N SER A 10 6.94 2.02 -8.19
CA SER A 10 7.16 0.67 -7.65
C SER A 10 5.99 0.33 -6.75
N HIS A 11 4.98 -0.35 -7.32
CA HIS A 11 3.83 -0.83 -6.57
C HIS A 11 4.23 -2.11 -5.82
N VAL A 12 3.97 -2.13 -4.51
CA VAL A 12 4.14 -3.31 -3.68
C VAL A 12 2.80 -3.73 -3.10
N HIS A 13 2.46 -5.00 -3.27
CA HIS A 13 1.27 -5.60 -2.69
C HIS A 13 1.67 -6.32 -1.41
N LEU A 14 1.15 -5.88 -0.27
CA LEU A 14 1.44 -6.45 1.04
C LEU A 14 0.18 -7.11 1.61
N SER A 15 0.35 -8.28 2.24
CA SER A 15 -0.70 -8.96 2.98
C SER A 15 -0.14 -9.49 4.29
N LEU A 16 -0.96 -9.50 5.33
CA LEU A 16 -0.66 -10.18 6.58
C LEU A 16 -1.60 -11.37 6.69
N GLN A 17 -1.05 -12.55 6.94
CA GLN A 17 -1.82 -13.78 7.07
C GLN A 17 -1.73 -14.33 8.48
N GLN A 18 -2.85 -14.82 8.99
CA GLN A 18 -2.93 -15.60 10.23
C GLN A 18 -3.84 -16.79 9.97
N ASN A 19 -3.40 -17.99 10.32
CA ASN A 19 -4.15 -19.23 10.05
C ASN A 19 -4.57 -19.37 8.57
N GLU A 20 -3.67 -19.03 7.65
CA GLU A 20 -3.89 -19.08 6.19
C GLU A 20 -4.93 -18.08 5.65
N GLU A 21 -5.45 -17.19 6.50
CA GLU A 21 -6.41 -16.14 6.11
C GLU A 21 -5.76 -14.76 6.11
N ASN A 22 -6.13 -13.92 5.13
CA ASN A 22 -5.68 -12.53 5.07
C ASN A 22 -6.39 -11.69 6.13
N VAL A 23 -5.67 -11.27 7.16
CA VAL A 23 -6.24 -10.54 8.30
C VAL A 23 -6.62 -9.10 7.95
N PHE A 24 -6.25 -8.60 6.78
CA PHE A 24 -6.67 -7.28 6.31
C PHE A 24 -8.07 -7.30 5.71
N MET A 25 -8.56 -8.45 5.23
CA MET A 25 -9.85 -8.54 4.56
C MET A 25 -11.00 -8.64 5.56
N ALA A 26 -12.04 -7.83 5.36
CA ALA A 26 -13.28 -8.01 6.10
C ALA A 26 -13.88 -9.39 5.79
N PRO A 27 -14.39 -10.14 6.78
CA PRO A 27 -15.06 -11.42 6.54
C PRO A 27 -16.26 -11.26 5.61
N ASN A 28 -16.50 -12.27 4.77
CA ASN A 28 -17.62 -12.28 3.84
C ASN A 28 -18.96 -11.94 4.53
N GLY A 29 -19.73 -11.04 3.92
CA GLY A 29 -21.01 -10.57 4.46
C GLY A 29 -20.88 -9.45 5.50
N THR A 30 -19.67 -9.00 5.83
CA THR A 30 -19.45 -7.83 6.70
C THR A 30 -19.29 -6.57 5.86
N THR A 31 -20.17 -5.59 6.04
CA THR A 31 -20.01 -4.26 5.44
C THR A 31 -19.11 -3.41 6.31
N THR A 32 -17.84 -3.27 5.92
CA THR A 32 -16.94 -2.26 6.50
C THR A 32 -16.72 -1.13 5.50
N LYS A 33 -16.43 0.08 5.99
CA LYS A 33 -16.33 1.30 5.17
C LYS A 33 -15.36 1.16 3.99
N TYR A 34 -14.29 0.37 4.17
CA TYR A 34 -13.22 0.20 3.19
C TYR A 34 -13.00 -1.26 2.76
N GLY A 35 -13.91 -2.18 3.10
CA GLY A 35 -13.73 -3.62 2.82
C GLY A 35 -12.60 -4.28 3.60
N MET A 36 -12.07 -3.61 4.62
CA MET A 36 -10.96 -4.07 5.46
C MET A 36 -11.37 -4.28 6.91
N THR A 37 -10.58 -5.07 7.65
CA THR A 37 -10.65 -5.16 9.11
C THR A 37 -10.02 -3.93 9.76
N GLN A 38 -10.25 -3.76 11.07
CA GLN A 38 -9.53 -2.74 11.86
C GLN A 38 -8.01 -2.93 11.82
N ILE A 39 -7.53 -4.17 11.69
CA ILE A 39 -6.10 -4.47 11.56
C ILE A 39 -5.57 -3.90 10.23
N GLY A 40 -6.29 -4.10 9.14
CA GLY A 40 -5.95 -3.54 7.83
C GLY A 40 -5.94 -2.00 7.83
N GLU A 41 -6.94 -1.39 8.48
CA GLU A 41 -6.99 0.07 8.63
C GLU A 41 -5.81 0.61 9.45
N ASN A 42 -5.50 -0.02 10.58
CA ASN A 42 -4.39 0.39 11.44
C ASN A 42 -3.02 0.21 10.77
N PHE A 43 -2.86 -0.88 10.01
CA PHE A 43 -1.67 -1.11 9.21
C PHE A 43 -1.47 0.01 8.18
N MET A 44 -2.53 0.36 7.44
CA MET A 44 -2.49 1.46 6.47
C MET A 44 -2.19 2.81 7.13
N ALA A 45 -2.79 3.09 8.28
CA ALA A 45 -2.50 4.30 9.04
C ALA A 45 -1.01 4.37 9.44
N GLY A 46 -0.43 3.27 9.93
CA GLY A 46 0.98 3.19 10.29
C GLY A 46 1.90 3.42 9.09
N ILE A 47 1.55 2.84 7.94
CA ILE A 47 2.27 3.06 6.68
C ILE A 47 2.25 4.54 6.27
N PHE A 48 1.10 5.23 6.33
CA PHE A 48 1.02 6.66 6.02
C PHE A 48 1.86 7.51 6.97
N VAL A 49 1.87 7.19 8.26
CA VAL A 49 2.69 7.88 9.27
C VAL A 49 4.19 7.72 8.99
N HIS A 50 4.60 6.53 8.55
CA HIS A 50 6.02 6.21 8.31
C HIS A 50 6.46 6.37 6.85
N LEU A 51 5.57 6.85 5.97
CA LEU A 51 5.83 6.96 4.53
C LEU A 51 7.14 7.70 4.20
N PRO A 52 7.50 8.84 4.85
CA PRO A 52 8.76 9.52 4.56
C PRO A 52 9.99 8.66 4.89
N SER A 53 9.95 7.91 6.00
CA SER A 53 11.02 7.00 6.40
C SER A 53 11.10 5.79 5.48
N ILE A 54 9.96 5.24 5.05
CA ILE A 54 9.91 4.13 4.08
C ILE A 54 10.50 4.58 2.74
N MET A 55 10.14 5.79 2.28
CA MET A 55 10.66 6.37 1.04
C MET A 55 12.18 6.57 1.06
N ALA A 56 12.79 6.84 2.22
CA ALA A 56 14.25 6.94 2.33
C ALA A 56 14.95 5.65 1.89
N PHE A 57 14.30 4.50 2.03
CA PHE A 57 14.83 3.19 1.60
C PHE A 57 14.32 2.76 0.22
N THR A 58 13.05 3.04 -0.10
CA THR A 58 12.43 2.58 -1.36
C THR A 58 12.68 3.53 -2.54
N ALA A 59 13.03 4.79 -2.28
CA ALA A 59 13.32 5.80 -3.29
C ALA A 59 14.54 6.68 -2.88
N PRO A 60 15.76 6.11 -2.80
CA PRO A 60 16.93 6.79 -2.21
C PRO A 60 17.58 7.86 -3.12
N LEU A 61 17.09 8.06 -4.34
CA LEU A 61 17.73 8.96 -5.32
C LEU A 61 17.03 10.34 -5.36
N PRO A 62 17.78 11.46 -5.25
CA PRO A 62 17.21 12.81 -5.23
C PRO A 62 16.56 13.26 -6.56
N ASN A 63 16.77 12.52 -7.65
CA ASN A 63 16.23 12.87 -8.99
C ASN A 63 14.79 12.38 -9.25
N ARG A 64 14.05 11.96 -8.22
CA ARG A 64 12.64 11.59 -8.33
C ARG A 64 11.81 12.77 -7.85
N TYR A 65 11.63 13.75 -8.72
CA TYR A 65 10.83 14.96 -8.42
C TYR A 65 9.34 14.67 -8.22
N GLU A 66 8.86 13.44 -8.48
CA GLU A 66 7.59 12.94 -7.96
C GLU A 66 7.72 11.47 -7.58
N PRO A 67 7.94 11.13 -6.30
CA PRO A 67 7.89 9.74 -5.85
C PRO A 67 6.44 9.28 -5.86
N HIS A 68 6.00 8.68 -6.98
CA HIS A 68 4.73 7.94 -7.04
C HIS A 68 4.95 6.58 -6.37
N PHE A 69 4.80 6.56 -5.03
CA PHE A 69 4.77 5.33 -4.24
C PHE A 69 3.32 5.05 -3.87
N GLU A 70 2.77 4.02 -4.49
CA GLU A 70 1.39 3.60 -4.26
C GLU A 70 1.42 2.21 -3.63
N ILE A 71 0.89 2.14 -2.41
CA ILE A 71 0.73 0.90 -1.66
C ILE A 71 -0.70 0.46 -1.87
N ALA A 72 -0.87 -0.53 -2.73
CA ALA A 72 -2.14 -1.21 -2.91
C ALA A 72 -2.19 -2.37 -1.93
N LEU A 73 -3.07 -2.31 -0.92
CA LEU A 73 -3.54 -3.56 -0.31
C LEU A 73 -4.41 -4.26 -1.34
N PHE A 74 -4.04 -5.49 -1.66
CA PHE A 74 -4.83 -6.31 -2.54
C PHE A 74 -6.14 -6.67 -1.83
N LEU A 75 -7.22 -5.99 -2.23
CA LEU A 75 -8.59 -6.44 -2.00
C LEU A 75 -8.96 -7.30 -3.22
N PRO A 76 -8.93 -8.64 -3.15
CA PRO A 76 -9.45 -9.44 -4.24
C PRO A 76 -10.92 -9.08 -4.42
N MET A 77 -11.26 -8.51 -5.57
CA MET A 77 -12.65 -8.36 -5.99
C MET A 77 -13.18 -9.77 -6.26
N SER A 78 -14.15 -10.19 -5.46
CA SER A 78 -15.01 -11.35 -5.72
C SER A 78 -16.00 -11.05 -6.83
#